data_AF-A0A1H3UYW3-F1
#
_entry.id   AF-A0A1H3UYW3-F1
#
_cell.length_a   1.000
_cell.length_b   1.000
_cell.length_c   1.000
_cell.angle_alpha   90.00
_cell.angle_beta   90.00
_cell.angle_gamma   90.00
#
_symmetry.space_group_name_H-M   'P 1'
#
loop_
_entity.id
_entity.type
_entity.pdbx_description
1 polymer ?
#
loop_
_entity_poly.entity_id
_entity_poly.type
_entity_poly.pdbx_seq_one_letter_code
_entity_poly.pdbx_strand_id
1 'polypeptide(L)'
;MAYVASILIIGLCVYLVAQPFFSQKRAWNPEKMKDDLDELSKEHLFATINELEMEFNMGKLPEEDYRKLKGHYEKLAAEKLKEESVLLTDSADSRPQVADGAEMTMDEEIELEIAEELQKMKQKRKGR
;
A
#
# COMPACT_ATOMS: atom_id res chain seq x y z
N MET A 1 15.66 47.30 21.87
CA MET A 1 15.87 45.87 21.55
C MET A 1 14.67 45.01 21.92
N ALA A 2 14.17 45.04 23.16
CA ALA A 2 13.01 44.23 23.57
C ALA A 2 11.74 44.47 22.73
N TYR A 3 11.41 45.73 22.43
CA TYR A 3 10.22 46.06 21.63
C TYR A 3 10.29 45.55 20.18
N VAL A 4 11.48 45.44 19.60
CA VAL A 4 11.66 44.92 18.23
C VAL A 4 11.36 43.42 18.20
N ALA A 5 11.84 42.68 19.21
CA ALA A 5 11.52 41.26 19.38
C ALA A 5 10.01 41.06 19.58
N SER A 6 9.36 41.88 20.40
CA SER A 6 7.91 41.80 20.61
C SER A 6 7.11 42.01 19.32
N ILE A 7 7.50 42.99 18.49
CA ILE A 7 6.82 43.26 17.21
C ILE A 7 7.01 42.11 16.22
N LEU A 8 8.20 41.51 16.15
CA LEU A 8 8.47 40.37 15.28
C LEU A 8 7.65 39.13 15.68
N ILE A 9 7.54 38.85 16.97
CA ILE A 9 6.74 37.72 17.48
C ILE A 9 5.26 37.92 17.15
N ILE A 10 4.74 39.12 17.38
CA ILE A 10 3.34 39.45 17.05
C ILE A 10 3.12 39.33 15.54
N GLY A 11 4.04 39.83 14.72
CA GLY A 11 3.97 39.71 13.26
C GLY A 11 3.97 38.25 12.79
N LEU A 12 4.80 37.40 13.40
CA LEU A 12 4.85 35.97 13.09
C LEU A 12 3.54 35.26 13.48
N CYS A 13 2.98 35.57 14.66
CA CYS A 13 1.70 35.03 15.08
C CYS A 13 0.57 35.41 14.11
N VAL A 14 0.50 36.68 13.72
CA VAL A 14 -0.49 37.15 12.73
C VAL A 14 -0.26 36.48 11.38
N TYR A 15 0.98 36.33 10.95
CA TYR A 15 1.32 35.65 9.70
C TYR A 15 0.85 34.20 9.69
N LEU A 16 1.13 33.42 10.74
CA LEU A 16 0.71 32.02 10.83
C LEU A 16 -0.82 31.86 10.84
N VAL A 17 -1.52 32.79 11.49
CA VAL A 17 -2.99 32.79 11.52
C VAL A 17 -3.59 33.23 10.17
N ALA A 18 -2.97 34.19 9.48
CA ALA A 18 -3.44 34.68 8.19
C ALA A 18 -3.09 33.73 7.03
N GLN A 19 -1.96 33.03 7.10
CA GLN A 19 -1.45 32.10 6.08
C GLN A 19 -2.50 31.09 5.56
N PRO A 20 -3.31 30.40 6.42
CA PRO A 20 -4.31 29.45 5.92
C PRO A 20 -5.44 30.13 5.13
N PHE A 21 -5.77 31.40 5.42
CA PHE A 21 -6.80 32.14 4.68
C PHE A 21 -6.36 32.54 3.27
N PHE A 22 -5.05 32.73 3.05
CA PHE A 22 -4.50 33.05 1.73
C PHE A 22 -3.98 31.82 0.97
N SER A 23 -3.77 30.69 1.64
CA SER A 23 -3.27 29.44 1.03
C SER A 23 -4.34 28.65 0.26
N GLN A 24 -5.45 29.28 -0.13
CA GLN A 24 -6.58 28.65 -0.81
C GLN A 24 -6.32 28.18 -2.26
N LYS A 25 -5.05 28.02 -2.65
CA LYS A 25 -4.65 27.48 -3.96
C LYS A 25 -3.40 26.58 -3.88
N ARG A 26 -3.23 25.78 -2.83
CA ARG A 26 -2.65 24.46 -3.12
C ARG A 26 -3.72 23.73 -3.90
N ALA A 27 -3.56 23.73 -5.23
CA ALA A 27 -4.32 22.84 -6.08
C ALA A 27 -4.16 21.46 -5.45
N TRP A 28 -5.24 20.97 -4.84
CA TRP A 28 -5.37 19.57 -4.53
C TRP A 28 -5.06 18.88 -5.85
N ASN A 29 -3.95 18.15 -5.91
CA ASN A 29 -3.63 17.37 -7.07
C ASN A 29 -4.24 15.99 -6.81
N PRO A 30 -5.53 15.76 -7.17
CA PRO A 30 -6.20 14.52 -6.86
C PRO A 30 -5.50 13.31 -7.48
N GLU A 31 -4.74 13.49 -8.57
CA GLU A 31 -4.01 12.39 -9.21
C GLU A 31 -2.93 11.79 -8.31
N LYS A 32 -2.16 12.60 -7.59
CA LYS A 32 -1.08 12.08 -6.71
C LYS A 32 -1.59 11.44 -5.42
N MET A 33 -2.77 11.84 -4.94
CA MET A 33 -3.39 11.19 -3.78
C MET A 33 -4.15 9.93 -4.16
N LYS A 34 -4.62 9.82 -5.42
CA LYS A 34 -5.37 8.65 -5.87
C LYS A 34 -4.51 7.39 -5.86
N ASP A 35 -3.28 7.48 -6.37
CA ASP A 35 -2.39 6.32 -6.54
C ASP A 35 -2.04 5.67 -5.18
N ASP A 36 -1.53 6.47 -4.23
CA ASP A 36 -1.16 6.00 -2.89
C ASP A 36 -2.37 5.48 -2.08
N LEU A 37 -3.57 6.05 -2.29
CA LEU A 37 -4.80 5.60 -1.61
C LEU A 37 -5.40 4.34 -2.27
N ASP A 38 -5.30 4.19 -3.59
CA ASP A 38 -5.81 3.04 -4.31
C ASP A 38 -4.91 1.80 -4.10
N GLU A 39 -3.58 1.97 -4.00
CA GLU A 39 -2.66 0.88 -3.65
C GLU A 39 -2.87 0.41 -2.20
N LEU A 40 -2.99 1.36 -1.26
CA LEU A 40 -3.36 1.07 0.13
C LEU A 40 -4.73 0.36 0.23
N SER A 41 -5.68 0.72 -0.65
CA SER A 41 -6.99 0.08 -0.71
C SER A 41 -6.94 -1.35 -1.26
N LYS A 42 -6.02 -1.66 -2.17
CA LYS A 42 -5.86 -2.98 -2.76
C LYS A 42 -5.25 -3.96 -1.76
N GLU A 43 -4.15 -3.57 -1.12
CA GLU A 43 -3.52 -4.39 -0.08
C GLU A 43 -4.50 -4.68 1.06
N HIS A 44 -5.26 -3.68 1.49
CA HIS A 44 -6.26 -3.85 2.53
C HIS A 44 -7.36 -4.83 2.13
N LEU A 45 -7.77 -4.83 0.87
CA LEU A 45 -8.80 -5.73 0.35
C LEU A 45 -8.31 -7.18 0.31
N PHE A 46 -7.07 -7.41 -0.14
CA PHE A 46 -6.46 -8.74 -0.11
C PHE A 46 -6.21 -9.23 1.33
N ALA A 47 -5.78 -8.34 2.23
CA ALA A 47 -5.63 -8.66 3.65
C ALA A 47 -6.97 -9.06 4.28
N THR A 48 -8.05 -8.35 3.94
CA THR A 48 -9.41 -8.66 4.41
C THR A 48 -9.86 -10.05 3.95
N ILE A 49 -9.60 -10.41 2.67
CA ILE A 49 -9.91 -11.76 2.16
C ILE A 49 -9.12 -12.82 2.94
N ASN A 50 -7.81 -12.60 3.16
CA ASN A 50 -6.96 -13.53 3.89
C ASN A 50 -7.41 -13.72 5.36
N GLU A 51 -7.79 -12.63 6.03
CA GLU A 51 -8.36 -12.69 7.38
C GLU A 51 -9.66 -13.50 7.40
N LEU A 52 -10.54 -13.29 6.42
CA LEU A 52 -11.78 -14.05 6.27
C LEU A 52 -11.54 -15.56 6.10
N GLU A 53 -10.56 -15.93 5.26
CA GLU A 53 -10.15 -17.33 5.07
C GLU A 53 -9.60 -17.94 6.36
N MET A 54 -8.79 -17.16 7.10
CA MET A 54 -8.28 -17.57 8.39
C MET A 54 -9.42 -17.81 9.40
N GLU A 55 -10.39 -16.90 9.49
CA GLU A 55 -11.55 -17.02 10.39
C GLU A 55 -12.43 -18.23 10.06
N PHE A 56 -12.66 -18.47 8.77
CA PHE A 56 -13.38 -19.66 8.30
C PHE A 56 -12.61 -20.95 8.64
N ASN A 57 -11.31 -20.99 8.38
CA ASN A 57 -10.45 -22.14 8.71
C ASN A 57 -10.39 -22.41 10.22
N MET A 58 -10.53 -21.36 11.05
CA MET A 58 -10.65 -21.47 12.50
C MET A 58 -12.05 -21.90 12.98
N GLY A 59 -13.03 -22.05 12.09
CA GLY A 59 -14.41 -22.38 12.42
C GLY A 59 -15.17 -21.26 13.14
N LYS A 60 -14.66 -20.03 13.10
CA LYS A 60 -15.32 -18.85 13.72
C LYS A 60 -16.40 -18.25 12.82
N LEU A 61 -16.35 -18.54 11.52
CA LEU A 61 -17.25 -18.01 10.51
C LEU A 61 -18.05 -19.16 9.86
N PRO A 62 -19.39 -19.08 9.81
CA PRO A 62 -20.21 -20.06 9.10
C PRO A 62 -19.92 -20.06 7.59
N GLU A 63 -20.01 -21.23 6.95
CA GLU A 63 -19.73 -21.38 5.51
C GLU A 63 -20.61 -20.49 4.62
N GLU A 64 -21.88 -20.31 4.99
CA GLU A 64 -22.81 -19.45 4.24
C GLU A 64 -22.34 -17.98 4.24
N ASP A 65 -21.90 -17.48 5.39
CA ASP A 65 -21.45 -16.11 5.57
C ASP A 65 -20.07 -15.90 4.93
N TYR A 66 -19.18 -16.87 5.08
CA TYR A 66 -17.89 -16.90 4.40
C TYR A 66 -18.06 -16.81 2.88
N ARG A 67 -18.90 -17.65 2.27
CA ARG A 67 -19.12 -17.64 0.81
C ARG A 67 -19.70 -16.32 0.31
N LYS A 68 -20.63 -15.73 1.05
CA LYS A 68 -21.21 -14.42 0.69
C LYS A 68 -20.14 -13.32 0.77
N LEU A 69 -19.40 -13.27 1.86
CA LEU A 69 -18.47 -12.18 2.13
C LEU A 69 -17.21 -12.28 1.26
N LYS A 70 -16.68 -13.49 1.05
CA LYS A 70 -15.59 -13.76 0.11
C LYS A 70 -15.95 -13.34 -1.31
N GLY A 71 -17.11 -13.75 -1.81
CA GLY A 71 -17.55 -13.39 -3.16
C GLY A 71 -17.75 -11.87 -3.34
N HIS A 72 -18.16 -11.15 -2.29
CA HIS A 72 -18.27 -9.70 -2.32
C HIS A 72 -16.90 -9.02 -2.47
N TYR A 73 -15.93 -9.41 -1.63
CA TYR A 73 -14.59 -8.83 -1.65
C TYR A 73 -13.78 -9.24 -2.87
N GLU A 74 -13.92 -10.48 -3.37
CA GLU A 74 -13.30 -10.93 -4.62
C GLU A 74 -13.81 -10.12 -5.82
N LYS A 75 -15.11 -9.81 -5.86
CA LYS A 75 -15.69 -8.97 -6.91
C LYS A 75 -15.12 -7.54 -6.85
N LEU A 76 -14.99 -6.99 -5.65
CA LEU A 76 -14.40 -5.67 -5.44
C LEU A 76 -12.92 -5.65 -5.87
N ALA A 77 -12.18 -6.72 -5.61
CA ALA A 77 -10.78 -6.86 -6.00
C ALA A 77 -10.63 -6.95 -7.51
N ALA A 78 -11.50 -7.72 -8.17
CA ALA A 78 -11.54 -7.83 -9.63
C ALA A 78 -11.88 -6.49 -10.31
N GLU A 79 -12.79 -5.71 -9.72
CA GLU A 79 -13.15 -4.38 -10.22
C GLU A 79 -11.97 -3.40 -10.11
N LYS A 80 -11.26 -3.40 -8.97
CA LYS A 80 -10.06 -2.59 -8.76
C LYS A 80 -8.91 -2.95 -9.71
N LEU A 81 -8.65 -4.24 -9.93
CA LEU A 81 -7.66 -4.70 -10.90
C LEU A 81 -8.00 -4.29 -12.34
N LYS A 82 -9.29 -4.28 -12.68
CA LYS A 82 -9.75 -3.85 -14.00
C LYS A 82 -9.55 -2.34 -14.20
N GLU A 83 -9.85 -1.52 -13.19
CA GLU A 83 -9.59 -0.06 -13.21
C GLU A 83 -8.10 0.23 -13.48
N GLU A 84 -7.21 -0.49 -12.81
CA GLU A 84 -5.74 -0.39 -12.99
C GLU A 84 -5.30 -0.77 -14.41
N SER A 85 -5.83 -1.87 -14.98
CA SER A 85 -5.48 -2.31 -16.33
C SER A 85 -5.87 -1.34 -17.45
N VAL A 86 -6.95 -0.57 -17.25
CA VAL A 86 -7.43 0.43 -18.20
C VAL A 86 -6.56 1.70 -18.13
N LEU A 87 -6.11 2.10 -16.94
CA LEU A 87 -5.18 3.23 -16.76
C LEU A 87 -3.79 2.96 -17.39
N LEU A 88 -3.34 1.70 -17.35
CA LEU A 88 -2.07 1.27 -17.95
C LEU A 88 -2.10 1.23 -19.49
N THR A 89 -3.29 1.10 -20.11
CA THR A 89 -3.41 1.02 -21.57
C THR A 89 -3.48 2.39 -22.25
N ASP A 90 -3.97 3.44 -21.57
CA ASP A 90 -3.91 4.83 -22.08
C ASP A 90 -2.50 5.44 -22.00
N SER A 91 -1.59 4.86 -21.20
CA SER A 91 -0.21 5.33 -21.03
C SER A 91 0.81 4.65 -21.97
N ALA A 92 0.34 3.83 -22.92
CA ALA A 92 1.18 2.95 -23.73
C ALA A 92 1.76 3.59 -25.03
N ASP A 93 1.74 4.92 -25.18
CA ASP A 93 2.38 5.60 -26.33
C ASP A 93 3.79 6.14 -26.02
N SER A 94 4.42 5.72 -24.91
CA SER A 94 5.79 6.14 -24.58
C SER A 94 6.53 5.10 -23.73
N ARG A 95 7.02 4.03 -24.35
CA ARG A 95 8.11 3.21 -23.78
C ARG A 95 9.22 2.98 -24.80
N PRO A 96 10.47 3.39 -24.53
CA PRO A 96 11.64 2.76 -25.13
C PRO A 96 11.84 1.37 -24.52
N GLN A 97 12.36 0.48 -25.35
CA GLN A 97 12.51 -0.95 -25.10
C GLN A 97 13.62 -1.27 -24.08
N VAL A 98 13.33 -2.31 -23.29
CA VAL A 98 14.17 -3.21 -22.48
C VAL A 98 15.69 -3.16 -22.69
N ALA A 99 16.41 -3.20 -21.55
CA ALA A 99 17.73 -3.82 -21.45
C ALA A 99 17.69 -4.97 -20.44
N ASP A 100 18.26 -6.07 -20.90
CA ASP A 100 18.39 -7.42 -20.36
C ASP A 100 19.25 -7.46 -19.08
N GLY A 101 18.77 -8.16 -18.06
CA GLY A 101 19.44 -8.39 -16.78
C GLY A 101 18.55 -9.25 -15.91
N ALA A 102 18.88 -10.53 -15.76
CA ALA A 102 18.17 -11.46 -14.88
C ALA A 102 18.37 -11.04 -13.42
N GLU A 103 17.54 -10.12 -12.95
CA GLU A 103 17.37 -9.84 -11.54
C GLU A 103 16.48 -10.94 -10.94
N MET A 104 17.03 -11.67 -9.97
CA MET A 104 16.29 -12.63 -9.16
C MET A 104 15.10 -11.90 -8.55
N THR A 105 13.89 -12.41 -8.80
CA THR A 105 12.69 -11.78 -8.25
C THR A 105 12.73 -11.83 -6.72
N MET A 106 12.17 -10.82 -6.05
CA MET A 106 12.12 -10.74 -4.58
C MET A 106 11.55 -12.03 -3.95
N ASP A 107 10.59 -12.67 -4.62
CA ASP A 107 10.02 -13.95 -4.21
C ASP A 107 11.04 -15.09 -4.21
N GLU A 108 11.92 -15.13 -5.21
CA GLU A 108 12.96 -16.15 -5.36
C GLU A 108 14.09 -16.00 -4.31
N GLU A 109 14.40 -14.76 -3.91
CA GLU A 109 15.32 -14.48 -2.80
C GLU A 109 14.76 -14.96 -1.45
N ILE A 110 13.47 -14.71 -1.20
CA ILE A 110 12.77 -15.15 0.02
C ILE A 110 12.73 -16.68 0.12
N GLU A 111 12.44 -17.39 -0.97
CA GLU A 111 12.41 -18.85 -0.97
C GLU A 111 13.78 -19.48 -0.65
N LEU A 112 14.85 -18.87 -1.15
CA LEU A 112 16.23 -19.31 -0.88
C LEU A 112 16.60 -19.15 0.61
N GLU A 113 16.23 -18.02 1.23
CA GLU A 113 16.50 -17.76 2.64
C GLU A 113 15.79 -18.79 3.54
N ILE A 114 14.51 -19.06 3.27
CA ILE A 114 13.71 -20.05 4.02
C ILE A 114 14.32 -21.45 3.91
N ALA A 115 14.77 -21.84 2.72
CA ALA A 115 15.36 -23.15 2.49
C ALA A 115 16.67 -23.34 3.28
N GLU A 116 17.51 -22.31 3.35
CA GLU A 116 18.77 -22.34 4.11
C GLU A 116 18.51 -22.52 5.61
N GLU A 117 17.54 -21.77 6.15
CA GLU A 117 17.23 -21.82 7.57
C GLU A 117 16.66 -23.20 8.00
N LEU A 118 15.80 -23.78 7.17
CA LEU A 118 15.28 -25.14 7.37
C LEU A 118 16.39 -26.20 7.40
N GLN A 119 17.42 -26.06 6.57
CA GLN A 119 18.56 -26.98 6.58
C GLN A 119 19.39 -26.84 7.86
N LYS A 120 19.64 -25.61 8.33
CA LYS A 120 20.32 -25.36 9.62
C LYS A 120 19.57 -26.00 10.78
N MET A 121 18.24 -25.92 10.79
CA MET A 121 17.43 -26.58 11.82
C MET A 121 17.49 -28.10 11.75
N LYS A 122 17.48 -28.69 10.55
CA LYS A 122 17.62 -30.15 10.36
C LYS A 122 18.97 -30.65 10.87
N GLN A 123 20.06 -29.91 10.63
CA GLN A 123 21.39 -30.26 11.11
C GLN A 123 21.48 -30.17 12.65
N LYS A 124 20.92 -29.11 13.26
CA LYS A 124 20.84 -28.97 14.73
C LYS A 124 20.04 -30.10 15.40
N ARG A 125 19.01 -30.63 14.73
CA ARG A 125 18.17 -31.74 15.25
C ARG A 125 18.82 -33.12 15.09
N LYS A 126 19.77 -33.28 14.16
CA LYS A 126 20.48 -34.55 13.91
C LYS A 126 21.74 -34.74 14.76
N GLY A 127 22.19 -33.69 15.46
CA GLY A 127 23.36 -33.69 16.35
C GLY A 127 23.04 -33.78 17.84
N ARG A 128 21.85 -34.26 18.23
CA ARG A 128 21.47 -34.61 19.61
C ARG A 128 21.06 -36.08 19.68
#